data_AF-A0A842SVC4-F1
#
_entry.id   AF-A0A842SVC4-F1
#
_cell.length_a   1.000
_cell.length_b   1.000
_cell.length_c   1.000
_cell.angle_alpha   90.00
_cell.angle_beta   90.00
_cell.angle_gamma   90.00
#
_symmetry.space_group_name_H-M   'P 1'
#
loop_
_entity.id
_entity.type
_entity.pdbx_description
1 polymer ?
#
loop_
_entity_poly.entity_id
_entity_poly.type
_entity_poly.pdbx_seq_one_letter_code
_entity_poly.pdbx_strand_id
1 'polypeptide(L)'
;MFHVGKIMEVINPKAKGTVSADKSVQAVVRMWDSNLLILGVDSKLSRKIKERDFVLCDYMPMTPESKHRNLKITKILPKKQGDKIWREFEGEVERRRKMIREMKGTPYTPHIR
;
A
#
# COMPACT_ATOMS: atom_id res chain seq x y z
N MET A 1 -7.32 8.67 -3.51
CA MET A 1 -5.93 8.47 -3.95
C MET A 1 -5.73 6.97 -4.08
N PHE A 2 -4.86 6.47 -4.96
CA PHE A 2 -4.56 5.03 -5.05
C PHE A 2 -3.12 4.78 -4.65
N HIS A 3 -2.88 3.70 -3.93
CA HIS A 3 -1.55 3.27 -3.53
C HIS A 3 -1.26 1.89 -4.12
N VAL A 4 -0.02 1.69 -4.58
CA VAL A 4 0.45 0.37 -4.97
C VAL A 4 0.87 -0.43 -3.73
N GLY A 5 0.47 -1.70 -3.71
CA GLY A 5 0.77 -2.64 -2.65
C GLY A 5 1.25 -3.98 -3.21
N LYS A 6 1.94 -4.76 -2.38
CA LYS A 6 2.27 -6.16 -2.64
C LYS A 6 1.64 -7.03 -1.57
N ILE A 7 0.91 -8.06 -1.99
CA ILE A 7 0.24 -8.99 -1.06
C ILE A 7 1.29 -9.84 -0.37
N MET A 8 1.23 -9.84 0.95
CA MET A 8 2.08 -10.66 1.82
C MET A 8 1.33 -11.92 2.28
N GLU A 9 0.04 -11.80 2.58
CA GLU A 9 -0.81 -12.89 3.07
C GLU A 9 -2.28 -12.62 2.69
N VAL A 10 -3.07 -13.67 2.43
CA VAL A 10 -4.52 -13.55 2.17
C VAL A 10 -5.30 -14.21 3.30
N ILE A 11 -6.17 -13.43 3.94
CA ILE A 11 -7.02 -13.87 5.06
C ILE A 11 -8.39 -14.24 4.49
N ASN A 12 -8.64 -15.55 4.34
CA ASN A 12 -9.89 -16.07 3.81
C ASN A 12 -10.81 -16.55 4.95
N PRO A 13 -12.08 -16.15 4.99
CA PRO A 13 -13.03 -16.56 6.03
C PRO A 13 -13.33 -18.06 5.99
N LYS A 14 -12.99 -18.76 4.91
CA LYS A 14 -13.15 -20.21 4.75
C LYS A 14 -11.85 -21.00 5.00
N ALA A 15 -10.75 -20.33 5.34
CA ALA A 15 -9.50 -21.02 5.65
C ALA A 15 -9.65 -21.84 6.94
N LYS A 16 -8.97 -22.99 7.00
CA LYS A 16 -9.00 -23.87 8.16
C LYS A 16 -8.50 -23.12 9.39
N GLY A 17 -9.30 -23.09 10.46
CA GLY A 17 -8.98 -22.42 11.71
C GLY A 17 -9.40 -20.94 11.77
N THR A 18 -9.85 -20.35 10.66
CA THR A 18 -10.40 -19.00 10.67
C THR A 18 -11.85 -19.02 11.14
N VAL A 19 -12.15 -18.27 12.20
CA VAL A 19 -13.53 -17.96 12.61
C VAL A 19 -13.85 -16.56 12.12
N SER A 20 -14.90 -16.41 11.31
CA SER A 20 -15.25 -15.14 10.68
C SER A 20 -16.69 -14.72 10.98
N ALA A 21 -16.90 -13.44 11.22
CA ALA A 21 -18.22 -12.84 11.39
C ALA A 21 -18.95 -12.61 10.06
N ASP A 22 -18.21 -12.53 8.94
CA ASP A 22 -18.76 -12.34 7.60
C ASP A 22 -18.02 -13.15 6.53
N LYS A 23 -18.34 -12.89 5.26
CA LYS A 23 -17.77 -13.59 4.09
C LYS A 23 -16.70 -12.76 3.36
N SER A 24 -16.27 -11.64 3.93
CA SER A 24 -15.27 -10.77 3.32
C SER A 24 -13.88 -11.39 3.42
N VAL A 25 -13.05 -11.10 2.42
CA VAL A 25 -11.64 -11.49 2.39
C VAL A 25 -10.82 -10.26 2.70
N GLN A 26 -9.80 -10.40 3.53
CA GLN A 26 -8.79 -9.38 3.76
C GLN A 26 -7.43 -9.85 3.24
N ALA A 27 -6.50 -8.93 3.09
CA ALA A 27 -5.11 -9.27 2.79
C ALA A 27 -4.16 -8.38 3.59
N VAL A 28 -3.04 -8.96 4.03
CA VAL A 28 -1.91 -8.21 4.54
C VAL A 28 -1.13 -7.69 3.34
N VAL A 29 -0.96 -6.38 3.27
CA VAL A 29 -0.35 -5.68 2.14
C VAL A 29 0.85 -4.89 2.62
N ARG A 30 1.99 -5.11 1.96
CA ARG A 30 3.14 -4.20 2.05
C ARG A 30 2.96 -3.08 1.04
N MET A 31 2.92 -1.85 1.52
CA MET A 31 2.79 -0.65 0.72
C MET A 31 4.16 -0.14 0.26
N TRP A 32 4.19 0.64 -0.82
CA TRP A 32 5.42 1.22 -1.38
C TRP A 32 6.22 2.10 -0.40
N ASP A 33 5.53 2.71 0.56
CA ASP A 33 6.09 3.55 1.61
C ASP A 33 6.57 2.74 2.83
N SER A 34 6.65 1.41 2.71
CA SER A 34 7.01 0.45 3.77
C SER A 34 5.96 0.24 4.86
N ASN A 35 4.77 0.82 4.74
CA ASN A 35 3.67 0.50 5.66
C ASN A 35 3.15 -0.93 5.43
N LEU A 36 2.74 -1.59 6.51
CA LEU A 36 2.02 -2.88 6.47
C LEU A 36 0.58 -2.64 6.91
N LEU A 37 -0.38 -3.02 6.06
CA LEU A 37 -1.79 -2.74 6.30
C LEU A 37 -2.64 -3.97 5.98
N ILE A 38 -3.70 -4.19 6.75
CA ILE A 38 -4.72 -5.19 6.46
C ILE A 38 -5.87 -4.47 5.76
N LEU A 39 -6.14 -4.84 4.52
CA LEU A 39 -7.14 -4.18 3.69
C LEU A 39 -8.20 -5.18 3.23
N GLY A 40 -9.44 -4.70 3.09
CA GLY A 40 -10.51 -5.49 2.50
C GLY A 40 -10.27 -5.74 1.02
N VAL A 41 -10.54 -6.95 0.54
CA VAL A 41 -10.47 -7.31 -0.88
C VAL A 41 -11.85 -7.14 -1.51
N ASP A 42 -11.92 -6.48 -2.67
CA ASP A 42 -13.17 -6.45 -3.43
C ASP A 42 -13.69 -7.86 -3.73
N SER A 43 -15.00 -8.07 -3.54
CA SER A 43 -15.61 -9.39 -3.64
C SER A 43 -15.39 -10.04 -5.01
N LYS A 44 -15.27 -9.23 -6.08
CA LYS A 44 -14.99 -9.71 -7.45
C LYS A 44 -13.56 -10.22 -7.62
N LEU A 45 -12.65 -9.87 -6.72
CA LEU A 45 -11.25 -10.28 -6.70
C LEU A 45 -10.95 -11.38 -5.68
N SER A 46 -11.85 -11.61 -4.72
CA SER A 46 -11.68 -12.54 -3.59
C SER A 46 -11.17 -13.93 -3.95
N ARG A 47 -11.57 -14.47 -5.12
CA ARG A 47 -11.15 -15.81 -5.60
C ARG A 47 -9.87 -15.80 -6.44
N LYS A 48 -9.37 -14.63 -6.82
CA LYS A 48 -8.24 -14.46 -7.75
C LYS A 48 -6.99 -13.94 -7.06
N ILE A 49 -7.16 -13.23 -5.95
CA ILE A 49 -6.04 -12.66 -5.19
C ILE A 49 -5.19 -13.76 -4.57
N LYS A 50 -3.88 -13.59 -4.60
CA LYS A 50 -2.91 -14.49 -3.98
C LYS A 50 -1.71 -13.73 -3.47
N GLU A 51 -0.90 -14.41 -2.65
CA GLU A 51 0.39 -13.90 -2.20
C GLU A 51 1.27 -13.46 -3.37
N ARG A 52 2.09 -12.44 -3.11
CA ARG A 52 3.05 -11.84 -4.04
C ARG A 52 2.42 -11.10 -5.23
N ASP A 53 1.11 -11.06 -5.35
CA ASP A 53 0.43 -10.20 -6.32
C ASP A 53 0.73 -8.72 -6.02
N PHE A 54 0.86 -7.93 -7.08
CA PHE A 54 0.84 -6.48 -6.97
C PHE A 54 -0.60 -6.00 -7.10
N VAL A 55 -0.98 -5.02 -6.29
CA VAL A 55 -2.36 -4.54 -6.21
C VAL A 55 -2.43 -3.02 -6.18
N LEU A 56 -3.59 -2.48 -6.55
CA LEU A 56 -3.96 -1.09 -6.24
C LEU A 56 -4.99 -1.07 -5.12
N CYS A 57 -4.68 -0.26 -4.12
CA CYS A 57 -5.48 -0.04 -2.94
C CYS A 57 -6.13 1.34 -3.04
N ASP A 58 -7.44 1.39 -2.83
CA ASP A 58 -8.23 2.62 -2.80
C ASP A 58 -8.10 3.31 -1.44
N TYR A 59 -7.51 4.50 -1.47
CA TYR A 59 -7.38 5.45 -0.38
C TYR A 59 -8.16 6.75 -0.69
N MET A 60 -9.19 6.69 -1.54
CA MET A 60 -10.15 7.78 -1.63
C MET A 60 -10.88 7.95 -0.30
N PRO A 61 -11.22 9.19 0.08
CA PRO A 61 -12.21 9.44 1.12
C PRO A 61 -13.51 8.68 0.80
N MET A 62 -14.20 8.19 1.82
CA MET A 62 -15.51 7.54 1.63
C MET A 62 -16.57 8.50 1.06
N THR A 63 -16.48 9.77 1.45
CA THR A 63 -17.23 10.92 0.90
C THR A 63 -16.26 12.11 0.81
N PRO A 64 -16.54 13.16 0.03
CA PRO A 64 -15.62 14.29 -0.12
C PRO A 64 -15.19 14.93 1.22
N GLU A 65 -16.06 14.92 2.23
CA GLU A 65 -15.83 15.49 3.56
C GLU A 65 -15.28 14.48 4.59
N SER A 66 -15.23 13.19 4.24
CA SER A 66 -14.87 12.14 5.20
C SER A 66 -13.38 12.13 5.51
N LYS A 67 -13.06 12.05 6.81
CA LYS A 67 -11.69 11.78 7.29
C LYS A 67 -11.30 10.30 7.11
N HIS A 68 -12.26 9.42 6.88
CA HIS A 68 -12.05 7.99 6.69
C HIS A 68 -11.83 7.63 5.22
N ARG A 69 -11.00 6.63 4.98
CA ARG A 69 -10.64 6.15 3.64
C ARG A 69 -11.33 4.82 3.35
N ASN A 70 -11.57 4.51 2.07
CA ASN A 70 -12.17 3.23 1.66
C ASN A 70 -11.32 2.00 2.04
N LEU A 71 -9.99 2.13 2.06
CA LEU A 71 -9.03 1.08 2.46
C LEU A 71 -9.31 -0.29 1.83
N LYS A 72 -9.48 -0.31 0.51
CA LYS A 72 -9.93 -1.50 -0.23
C LYS A 72 -9.03 -1.85 -1.40
N ILE A 73 -8.69 -3.12 -1.59
CA ILE A 73 -7.99 -3.61 -2.78
C ILE A 73 -9.00 -3.70 -3.94
N THR A 74 -8.74 -2.95 -5.00
CA THR A 74 -9.67 -2.79 -6.14
C THR A 74 -9.13 -3.36 -7.45
N LYS A 75 -7.82 -3.61 -7.55
CA LYS A 75 -7.20 -4.18 -8.76
C LYS A 75 -6.04 -5.10 -8.39
N ILE A 76 -5.91 -6.21 -9.12
CA ILE A 76 -4.70 -7.04 -9.19
C ILE A 76 -3.97 -6.66 -10.47
N LEU A 77 -2.70 -6.30 -10.35
CA LEU A 77 -1.87 -5.86 -11.46
C LEU A 77 -1.08 -7.02 -12.05
N PRO A 78 -0.92 -7.09 -13.39
CA PRO A 78 0.05 -7.98 -14.00
C PRO A 78 1.46 -7.75 -13.41
N LYS A 79 2.19 -8.83 -13.14
CA LYS A 79 3.51 -8.78 -12.47
C LYS A 79 4.45 -7.72 -13.07
N LYS A 80 4.58 -7.68 -14.40
CA LYS A 80 5.45 -6.72 -15.10
C LYS A 80 5.02 -5.26 -14.85
N GLN A 81 3.71 -4.99 -14.86
CA GLN A 81 3.19 -3.64 -14.63
C GLN A 81 3.32 -3.25 -13.16
N GLY A 82 2.96 -4.16 -12.25
CA GLY A 82 3.04 -3.93 -10.81
C GLY A 82 4.47 -3.66 -10.34
N ASP A 83 5.44 -4.46 -10.80
CA ASP A 83 6.86 -4.28 -10.47
C ASP A 83 7.40 -2.94 -10.97
N LYS A 84 7.06 -2.55 -12.20
CA LYS A 84 7.42 -1.24 -12.76
C LYS A 84 6.90 -0.10 -11.89
N ILE A 85 5.62 -0.12 -11.54
CA ILE A 85 5.00 0.93 -10.71
C ILE A 85 5.64 0.93 -9.31
N TRP A 86 5.81 -0.23 -8.70
CA TRP A 86 6.42 -0.37 -7.38
C TRP A 86 7.81 0.29 -7.31
N ARG A 87 8.69 -0.04 -8.26
CA ARG A 87 10.05 0.50 -8.33
C ARG A 87 10.08 2.02 -8.49
N GLU A 88 9.15 2.58 -9.27
CA GLU A 88 9.06 4.03 -9.43
C GLU A 88 8.77 4.72 -8.10
N PHE A 89 7.78 4.21 -7.35
CA PHE A 89 7.45 4.76 -6.03
C PHE A 89 8.58 4.55 -5.01
N GLU A 90 9.21 3.38 -5.00
CA GLU A 90 10.35 3.09 -4.12
C GLU A 90 11.53 4.03 -4.40
N GLY A 91 11.85 4.25 -5.69
CA GLY A 91 12.90 5.18 -6.12
C GLY A 91 12.60 6.63 -5.76
N GLU A 92 11.35 7.07 -5.82
CA GLU A 92 10.94 8.41 -5.37
C GLU A 92 11.12 8.57 -3.85
N VAL A 93 10.76 7.56 -3.05
CA VAL A 93 11.00 7.57 -1.59
C VAL A 93 12.48 7.67 -1.28
N GLU A 94 13.31 6.88 -1.96
CA GLU A 94 14.75 6.88 -1.77
C GLU A 94 15.37 8.23 -2.14
N ARG A 95 14.98 8.81 -3.29
CA ARG A 95 15.40 10.16 -3.71
C ARG A 95 15.04 11.21 -2.65
N ARG A 96 13.81 11.20 -2.15
CA ARG A 96 13.37 12.11 -1.07
C ARG A 96 14.17 11.93 0.21
N ARG A 97 14.40 10.70 0.64
CA ARG A 97 15.21 10.40 1.83
C ARG A 97 16.64 10.91 1.67
N LYS A 98 17.24 10.74 0.49
CA LYS A 98 18.59 11.25 0.19
C LYS A 98 18.65 12.78 0.30
N MET A 99 17.72 13.49 -0.36
CA MET A 99 17.66 14.96 -0.28
C MET A 99 17.51 15.45 1.18
N ILE A 100 16.63 14.83 1.96
CA ILE A 100 16.43 15.21 3.38
C ILE A 100 17.71 15.00 4.19
N ARG A 101 18.47 13.92 3.93
CA ARG A 101 19.76 13.67 4.60
C ARG A 101 20.79 14.73 4.25
N GLU A 102 20.88 15.13 2.98
CA GLU A 102 21.81 16.17 2.51
C GLU A 102 21.46 17.56 3.07
N MET A 103 20.16 17.89 3.16
CA MET A 103 19.69 19.12 3.80
C MET A 103 19.95 19.17 5.31
N LYS A 104 19.88 18.02 6.00
CA LYS A 104 20.22 17.93 7.44
C LYS A 104 21.72 17.89 7.70
N GLY A 105 22.53 17.61 6.67
CA GLY A 105 23.99 17.53 6.73
C GLY A 105 24.71 18.84 6.45
N THR A 106 24.00 19.92 6.10
CA THR A 106 24.59 21.26 5.95
C THR A 106 24.52 22.01 7.29
N PRO A 107 25.64 22.26 7.98
CA PRO A 107 25.63 23.11 9.16
C PRO A 107 25.17 24.51 8.76
N TYR A 108 24.19 25.05 9.46
CA TYR A 108 23.92 26.49 9.41
C TYR A 108 25.12 27.20 10.03
N THR A 109 26.00 27.78 9.21
CA THR A 109 26.97 28.78 9.66
C THR A 109 26.28 30.15 9.64
N PRO A 110 25.92 30.74 10.80
CA PRO A 110 25.46 32.12 10.81
C PRO A 110 26.60 33.01 10.32
N HIS A 111 26.35 33.76 9.24
CA HIS A 111 27.21 34.88 8.88
C HIS A 111 26.96 35.99 9.90
N ILE A 112 27.78 36.02 10.96
CA ILE A 112 27.87 37.18 11.84
C ILE A 112 28.60 38.26 11.04
N ARG A 113 27.88 39.37 10.75
CA ARG A 113 28.47 40.60 10.21
C ARG A 113 29.07 41.43 11.32
#